data_AF-A0A5B7TYE2-F1
#
_entry.id   AF-A0A5B7TYE2-F1
#
_cell.length_a   1.000
_cell.length_b   1.000
_cell.length_c   1.000
_cell.angle_alpha   90.00
_cell.angle_beta   90.00
_cell.angle_gamma   90.00
#
_symmetry.space_group_name_H-M   'P 1'
#
loop_
_entity.id
_entity.type
_entity.pdbx_description
1 polymer ?
#
loop_
_entity_poly.entity_id
_entity_poly.type
_entity_poly.pdbx_seq_one_letter_code
_entity_poly.pdbx_strand_id
1 'polypeptide(L)'
;MKYCIKNIAVILSVALICFSCKEQRVESEIEANNNPLPKKEYLGYVDTRVGTAASIADITVTEVEEPMGYVSPIVGNPSALTHWTPQTAKWTDRVITVPVPYWYDQNKIQGFRGTRYPNGAVVGDWGPMSIMPMTGKVITDAETRASKFSHDSEIAKPHYYSVQLDDYDIKAEFTAASKTAFFQFTFPESKSSSIVIDGVYVPGNYKVIPERNEIEGYTVIAGHFKNHFVAKFDKKFKVYNVDMLPNVVGTKLVPNGFKAAYYNNDKLEGEPDVLVDYSELNYNWLKEPAEGVNADFFSAKYTCTLVPRYTGEHIFELTTKDGTRMYINGKMVIDQWMYRATGTNSYKANLTKGKKIDIRIEYYDGSSTTEMQFRCAEPVKADPKLGPQMALKGADGNAVYVTFNTKDQEKVKMKVGTSLIDIAQARANMEEEFPDFNFKKAVTQVAGVWEKELNMIQVEGTEDDKAIFYTALTKCFVNPRNLNEGGRYFSPFDFQVHEGQMYTDLSLWDTFRSLHPLWVILKPDETTDIINGMLNAYK
;
A
#
# COMPACT_ATOMS: atom_id res chain seq x y z
N MET A 1 22.68 -46.99 35.38
CA MET A 1 23.81 -46.90 34.43
C MET A 1 24.30 -45.45 34.46
N LYS A 2 25.33 -45.10 35.25
CA LYS A 2 26.75 -44.88 34.83
C LYS A 2 26.80 -44.15 33.47
N TYR A 3 27.22 -42.89 33.35
CA TYR A 3 28.53 -42.29 33.69
C TYR A 3 28.39 -40.77 33.97
N CYS A 4 29.40 -40.01 34.41
CA CYS A 4 30.38 -40.09 35.49
C CYS A 4 31.07 -38.71 35.47
N ILE A 5 31.19 -38.08 36.64
CA ILE A 5 31.76 -36.76 36.93
C ILE A 5 33.26 -36.73 36.65
N LYS A 6 33.80 -35.57 36.23
CA LYS A 6 35.12 -35.11 36.67
C LYS A 6 35.16 -33.60 36.89
N ASN A 7 35.16 -33.23 38.17
CA ASN A 7 35.62 -31.95 38.70
C ASN A 7 37.14 -31.87 38.60
N ILE A 8 37.69 -30.68 38.32
CA ILE A 8 38.98 -30.24 38.86
C ILE A 8 38.81 -28.82 39.37
N ALA A 9 39.04 -28.65 40.68
CA ALA A 9 39.15 -27.38 41.37
C ALA A 9 40.63 -26.99 41.47
N VAL A 10 40.95 -25.70 41.29
CA VAL A 10 42.16 -25.08 41.86
C VAL A 10 41.77 -23.69 42.37
N ILE A 11 42.11 -23.44 43.65
CA ILE A 11 41.78 -22.25 44.45
C ILE A 11 42.99 -21.30 44.49
N LEU A 12 42.67 -20.02 44.27
CA LEU A 12 43.21 -18.72 44.75
C LEU A 12 44.71 -18.47 44.97
N SER A 13 45.14 -17.28 44.51
CA SER A 13 45.97 -16.36 45.31
C SER A 13 45.60 -14.91 45.00
N VAL A 14 45.64 -14.07 46.03
CA VAL A 14 45.03 -12.74 46.20
C VAL A 14 46.09 -11.64 46.17
N ALA A 15 45.74 -10.45 45.64
CA ALA A 15 46.22 -9.12 46.07
C ALA A 15 45.33 -8.05 45.41
N LEU A 16 44.26 -7.53 46.02
CA LEU A 16 44.11 -6.54 47.11
C LEU A 16 44.52 -5.10 46.74
N ILE A 17 43.65 -4.15 47.18
CA ILE A 17 43.76 -2.68 47.33
C ILE A 17 42.83 -1.92 46.36
N CYS A 18 41.91 -1.01 46.73
CA CYS A 18 41.26 -0.61 47.99
C CYS A 18 40.10 0.36 47.62
N PHE A 19 39.00 0.28 48.37
CA PHE A 19 38.07 1.34 48.81
C PHE A 19 37.62 2.49 47.85
N SER A 20 36.31 2.66 47.67
CA SER A 20 35.46 3.50 48.56
C SER A 20 34.13 3.90 47.90
N CYS A 21 33.03 3.83 48.65
CA CYS A 21 31.72 4.36 48.29
C CYS A 21 31.74 5.87 48.04
N LYS A 22 31.08 6.30 46.95
CA LYS A 22 30.19 7.47 46.93
C LYS A 22 29.31 7.43 45.68
N GLU A 23 28.02 7.17 45.87
CA GLU A 23 26.98 7.66 44.96
C GLU A 23 27.02 9.18 44.95
N GLN A 24 27.01 9.79 43.76
CA GLN A 24 25.97 10.74 43.35
C GLN A 24 26.24 11.31 41.95
N ARG A 25 25.23 11.16 41.08
CA ARG A 25 24.79 12.10 40.04
C ARG A 25 25.86 12.71 39.12
N VAL A 26 26.04 12.09 37.94
CA VAL A 26 26.14 12.81 36.66
C VAL A 26 25.50 11.93 35.58
N GLU A 27 24.17 11.82 35.55
CA GLU A 27 23.49 11.04 34.49
C GLU A 27 22.19 11.68 33.99
N SER A 28 21.93 12.96 34.28
CA SER A 28 20.58 13.53 34.07
C SER A 28 20.42 14.68 33.07
N GLU A 29 21.44 15.16 32.33
CA GLU A 29 21.22 16.40 31.54
C GLU A 29 21.74 16.46 30.09
N ILE A 30 22.32 15.40 29.51
CA ILE A 30 22.85 15.47 28.12
C ILE A 30 22.08 14.61 27.09
N GLU A 31 21.32 13.59 27.49
CA GLU A 31 20.63 12.70 26.53
C GLU A 31 19.15 13.02 26.24
N ALA A 32 18.53 13.95 26.96
CA ALA A 32 17.09 14.23 26.81
C ALA A 32 16.70 14.87 25.47
N ASN A 33 17.65 15.37 24.68
CA ASN A 33 17.34 16.14 23.46
C ASN A 33 17.30 15.33 22.15
N ASN A 34 17.78 14.08 22.12
CA ASN A 34 18.02 13.36 20.85
C ASN A 34 17.13 12.15 20.56
N ASN A 35 16.31 11.64 21.50
CA ASN A 35 15.44 10.49 21.25
C ASN A 35 13.99 10.93 20.92
N PRO A 36 13.41 10.55 19.77
CA PRO A 36 11.99 10.80 19.47
C PRO A 36 11.04 9.87 20.24
N LEU A 37 11.53 8.82 20.90
CA LEU A 37 10.72 7.85 21.65
C LEU A 37 10.62 8.22 23.15
N PRO A 38 9.45 8.04 23.79
CA PRO A 38 9.30 8.29 25.22
C PRO A 38 10.09 7.31 26.09
N LYS A 39 10.61 7.80 27.23
CA LYS A 39 11.61 7.09 28.06
C LYS A 39 11.04 6.07 29.07
N LYS A 40 9.72 6.02 29.33
CA LYS A 40 8.99 4.98 30.10
C LYS A 40 7.48 5.24 30.12
N GLU A 41 6.79 4.79 29.08
CA GLU A 41 5.34 4.98 28.87
C GLU A 41 4.73 3.72 28.18
N TYR A 42 3.42 3.64 27.98
CA TYR A 42 2.74 2.42 27.51
C TYR A 42 3.19 1.99 26.11
N LEU A 43 3.52 2.95 25.24
CA LEU A 43 4.08 2.71 23.90
C LEU A 43 5.41 1.95 23.93
N GLY A 44 6.14 2.01 25.05
CA GLY A 44 7.37 1.25 25.24
C GLY A 44 7.16 -0.24 25.05
N TYR A 45 6.01 -0.75 25.50
CA TYR A 45 5.62 -2.17 25.46
C TYR A 45 5.10 -2.65 24.10
N VAL A 46 4.72 -1.74 23.20
CA VAL A 46 4.04 -2.11 21.95
C VAL A 46 5.03 -2.50 20.86
N ASP A 47 4.87 -3.66 20.23
CA ASP A 47 5.56 -4.00 18.98
C ASP A 47 4.52 -4.36 17.89
N THR A 48 4.42 -3.51 16.87
CA THR A 48 3.40 -3.69 15.82
C THR A 48 3.70 -4.86 14.88
N ARG A 49 4.88 -5.49 14.98
CA ARG A 49 5.25 -6.70 14.23
C ARG A 49 4.67 -7.98 14.81
N VAL A 50 4.19 -7.98 16.06
CA VAL A 50 3.59 -9.17 16.65
C VAL A 50 2.41 -9.64 15.79
N GLY A 51 2.49 -10.88 15.28
CA GLY A 51 1.51 -11.48 14.37
C GLY A 51 1.82 -11.37 12.86
N THR A 52 2.94 -10.71 12.48
CA THR A 52 3.38 -10.58 11.08
C THR A 52 4.20 -11.77 10.57
N ALA A 53 4.64 -12.66 11.46
CA ALA A 53 5.34 -13.91 11.15
C ALA A 53 4.37 -15.10 11.18
N ALA A 54 4.77 -16.23 10.59
CA ALA A 54 4.03 -17.48 10.78
C ALA A 54 4.09 -17.89 12.26
N SER A 55 2.97 -18.38 12.80
CA SER A 55 2.98 -18.97 14.14
C SER A 55 3.91 -20.19 14.14
N ILE A 56 4.78 -20.22 15.15
CA ILE A 56 5.62 -21.37 15.48
C ILE A 56 4.93 -22.36 16.42
N ALA A 57 3.75 -22.01 16.94
CA ALA A 57 2.93 -22.89 17.76
C ALA A 57 2.04 -23.76 16.87
N ASP A 58 1.83 -25.02 17.26
CA ASP A 58 0.82 -25.95 16.70
C ASP A 58 -0.58 -25.42 17.00
N ILE A 59 -1.00 -24.39 16.27
CA ILE A 59 -2.35 -23.84 16.34
C ILE A 59 -3.15 -24.46 15.19
N THR A 60 -3.51 -25.73 15.33
CA THR A 60 -4.44 -26.40 14.42
C THR A 60 -5.87 -25.99 14.78
N VAL A 61 -6.43 -25.01 14.07
CA VAL A 61 -7.90 -24.81 14.09
C VAL A 61 -8.53 -25.48 12.86
N THR A 62 -7.84 -25.55 11.73
CA THR A 62 -8.16 -26.41 10.58
C THR A 62 -6.90 -26.73 9.78
N GLU A 63 -6.87 -27.83 9.02
CA GLU A 63 -5.76 -28.18 8.09
C GLU A 63 -5.67 -27.23 6.86
N VAL A 64 -6.40 -26.11 6.85
CA VAL A 64 -6.66 -25.30 5.65
C VAL A 64 -6.18 -23.85 5.76
N GLU A 65 -5.86 -23.35 6.97
CA GLU A 65 -5.41 -21.97 7.18
C GLU A 65 -3.95 -21.92 7.68
N GLU A 66 -3.10 -21.10 7.05
CA GLU A 66 -1.77 -20.81 7.59
C GLU A 66 -1.93 -20.14 8.96
N PRO A 67 -1.23 -20.58 10.01
CA PRO A 67 -1.43 -20.10 11.37
C PRO A 67 -0.78 -18.72 11.53
N MET A 68 -1.36 -17.68 10.93
CA MET A 68 -0.80 -16.34 10.87
C MET A 68 -1.81 -15.31 11.38
N GLY A 69 -1.30 -14.16 11.85
CA GLY A 69 -2.15 -13.08 12.32
C GLY A 69 -2.78 -12.24 11.20
N TYR A 70 -2.28 -12.35 9.96
CA TYR A 70 -2.68 -11.50 8.82
C TYR A 70 -2.66 -10.00 9.15
N VAL A 71 -1.62 -9.55 9.86
CA VAL A 71 -1.44 -8.14 10.23
C VAL A 71 -0.21 -7.55 9.57
N SER A 72 -0.23 -6.23 9.37
CA SER A 72 0.92 -5.43 8.96
C SER A 72 1.34 -4.49 10.11
N PRO A 73 2.63 -4.14 10.26
CA PRO A 73 3.09 -3.17 11.25
C PRO A 73 2.70 -1.76 10.80
N ILE A 74 1.47 -1.39 11.10
CA ILE A 74 0.90 -0.10 10.69
C ILE A 74 1.33 1.04 11.62
N VAL A 75 1.36 2.24 11.04
CA VAL A 75 1.60 3.52 11.70
C VAL A 75 0.45 4.45 11.31
N GLY A 76 -0.08 5.16 12.30
CA GLY A 76 -1.22 6.06 12.14
C GLY A 76 -1.93 6.28 13.46
N ASN A 77 -2.84 7.26 13.49
CA ASN A 77 -3.78 7.36 14.60
C ASN A 77 -4.71 6.13 14.66
N PRO A 78 -5.35 5.86 15.81
CA PRO A 78 -6.50 4.97 15.87
C PRO A 78 -7.53 5.27 14.77
N SER A 79 -8.13 4.23 14.20
CA SER A 79 -9.19 4.34 13.19
C SER A 79 -8.82 5.18 11.95
N ALA A 80 -7.52 5.42 11.66
CA ALA A 80 -7.09 6.36 10.63
C ALA A 80 -7.67 6.04 9.23
N LEU A 81 -8.05 7.07 8.46
CA LEU A 81 -8.46 6.92 7.06
C LEU A 81 -7.37 6.24 6.22
N THR A 82 -6.11 6.55 6.48
CA THR A 82 -4.96 5.91 5.80
C THR A 82 -3.91 5.56 6.83
N HIS A 83 -3.72 4.26 7.04
CA HIS A 83 -2.57 3.76 7.78
C HIS A 83 -1.36 3.68 6.84
N TRP A 84 -0.16 3.68 7.41
CA TRP A 84 1.08 3.54 6.66
C TRP A 84 1.89 2.36 7.17
N THR A 85 2.52 1.59 6.28
CA THR A 85 3.26 0.38 6.68
C THR A 85 4.40 0.11 5.70
N PRO A 86 5.54 -0.46 6.13
CA PRO A 86 6.50 -1.04 5.19
C PRO A 86 5.82 -2.09 4.31
N GLN A 87 6.18 -2.12 3.03
CA GLN A 87 5.72 -3.12 2.08
C GLN A 87 6.89 -4.02 1.72
N THR A 88 6.80 -5.29 2.09
CA THR A 88 7.83 -6.28 1.73
C THR A 88 7.67 -6.73 0.28
N ALA A 89 8.75 -7.23 -0.32
CA ALA A 89 8.71 -7.85 -1.66
C ALA A 89 7.70 -9.01 -1.72
N LYS A 90 7.23 -9.36 -2.92
CA LYS A 90 6.27 -10.46 -3.07
C LYS A 90 6.91 -11.77 -2.61
N TRP A 91 6.18 -12.51 -1.79
CA TRP A 91 6.59 -13.86 -1.43
C TRP A 91 6.30 -14.82 -2.58
N THR A 92 7.33 -15.28 -3.29
CA THR A 92 7.18 -16.15 -4.47
C THR A 92 7.03 -17.63 -4.13
N ASP A 93 7.40 -18.03 -2.92
CA ASP A 93 7.53 -19.44 -2.52
C ASP A 93 6.31 -19.99 -1.78
N ARG A 94 5.26 -19.17 -1.59
CA ARG A 94 3.99 -19.57 -0.97
C ARG A 94 2.81 -19.20 -1.86
N VAL A 95 1.75 -20.01 -1.76
CA VAL A 95 0.44 -19.64 -2.33
C VAL A 95 -0.16 -18.57 -1.41
N ILE A 96 0.13 -17.31 -1.70
CA ILE A 96 -0.48 -16.19 -0.98
C ILE A 96 -1.95 -16.11 -1.39
N THR A 97 -2.87 -16.44 -0.48
CA THR A 97 -4.32 -16.26 -0.67
C THR A 97 -4.77 -14.82 -0.43
N VAL A 98 -3.99 -14.02 0.32
CA VAL A 98 -4.29 -12.62 0.67
C VAL A 98 -3.06 -11.72 0.54
N PRO A 99 -3.12 -10.60 -0.21
CA PRO A 99 -1.97 -9.73 -0.44
C PRO A 99 -1.67 -8.80 0.77
N VAL A 100 -1.26 -9.38 1.90
CA VAL A 100 -0.81 -8.65 3.09
C VAL A 100 0.40 -7.76 2.71
N PRO A 101 0.45 -6.49 3.13
CA PRO A 101 1.55 -5.59 2.73
C PRO A 101 2.93 -6.03 3.22
N TYR A 102 3.01 -6.64 4.40
CA TYR A 102 4.25 -6.95 5.10
C TYR A 102 4.27 -8.39 5.61
N TRP A 103 5.40 -9.06 5.42
CA TRP A 103 5.69 -10.38 5.96
C TRP A 103 7.01 -10.35 6.73
N TYR A 104 7.00 -10.78 7.99
CA TYR A 104 8.21 -10.78 8.82
C TYR A 104 9.35 -11.58 8.19
N ASP A 105 9.04 -12.71 7.53
CA ASP A 105 10.06 -13.60 6.97
C ASP A 105 10.75 -13.03 5.70
N GLN A 106 10.27 -11.90 5.18
CA GLN A 106 10.85 -11.25 4.01
C GLN A 106 12.02 -10.35 4.43
N ASN A 107 13.08 -10.39 3.63
CA ASN A 107 14.31 -9.62 3.88
C ASN A 107 14.46 -8.42 2.93
N LYS A 108 13.40 -8.05 2.22
CA LYS A 108 13.38 -6.88 1.32
C LYS A 108 12.13 -6.05 1.47
N ILE A 109 12.30 -4.72 1.46
CA ILE A 109 11.24 -3.72 1.40
C ILE A 109 11.21 -3.11 0.00
N GLN A 110 10.03 -3.14 -0.63
CA GLN A 110 9.78 -2.55 -1.96
C GLN A 110 9.12 -1.17 -1.91
N GLY A 111 8.79 -0.68 -0.72
CA GLY A 111 8.29 0.67 -0.50
C GLY A 111 7.57 0.82 0.83
N PHE A 112 7.05 2.02 1.08
CA PHE A 112 6.22 2.35 2.23
C PHE A 112 4.81 2.64 1.74
N ARG A 113 3.87 1.77 2.10
CA ARG A 113 2.51 1.78 1.55
C ARG A 113 1.58 2.60 2.44
N GLY A 114 0.90 3.57 1.85
CA GLY A 114 -0.34 4.11 2.39
C GLY A 114 -1.43 3.10 2.10
N THR A 115 -1.93 2.44 3.15
CA THR A 115 -2.74 1.23 3.06
C THR A 115 -4.08 1.43 3.75
N ARG A 116 -5.10 0.76 3.20
CA ARG A 116 -6.39 0.58 3.82
C ARG A 116 -6.70 -0.90 4.05
N TYR A 117 -5.69 -1.76 3.94
CA TYR A 117 -5.75 -3.15 4.36
C TYR A 117 -6.30 -3.23 5.80
N PRO A 118 -7.42 -3.93 6.02
CA PRO A 118 -7.92 -4.18 7.36
C PRO A 118 -7.05 -5.24 8.04
N ASN A 119 -6.34 -4.83 9.08
CA ASN A 119 -5.40 -5.68 9.79
C ASN A 119 -6.13 -6.85 10.46
N GLY A 120 -5.72 -8.07 10.18
CA GLY A 120 -6.32 -9.30 10.71
C GLY A 120 -7.44 -9.88 9.84
N ALA A 121 -7.68 -9.33 8.64
CA ALA A 121 -8.70 -9.81 7.73
C ALA A 121 -8.12 -10.42 6.44
N VAL A 122 -8.87 -11.37 5.88
CA VAL A 122 -8.55 -12.11 4.66
C VAL A 122 -9.17 -11.39 3.44
N VAL A 123 -8.90 -10.08 3.31
CA VAL A 123 -9.43 -9.23 2.22
C VAL A 123 -8.33 -8.35 1.62
N GLY A 124 -8.54 -7.88 0.38
CA GLY A 124 -7.58 -7.04 -0.32
C GLY A 124 -7.51 -5.61 0.20
N ASP A 125 -6.37 -4.96 -0.05
CA ASP A 125 -6.17 -3.53 0.19
C ASP A 125 -6.89 -2.69 -0.89
N TRP A 126 -7.24 -1.45 -0.58
CA TRP A 126 -8.05 -0.60 -1.46
C TRP A 126 -7.53 0.85 -1.52
N GLY A 127 -7.29 1.31 -2.75
CA GLY A 127 -6.64 2.60 -3.00
C GLY A 127 -5.24 2.75 -2.43
N PRO A 128 -4.38 1.72 -2.48
CA PRO A 128 -3.04 1.85 -1.93
C PRO A 128 -2.20 2.83 -2.75
N MET A 129 -1.15 3.35 -2.13
CA MET A 129 -0.06 4.03 -2.81
C MET A 129 1.26 3.66 -2.14
N SER A 130 2.36 3.61 -2.88
CA SER A 130 3.70 3.33 -2.33
C SER A 130 4.63 4.51 -2.50
N ILE A 131 5.56 4.64 -1.55
CA ILE A 131 6.67 5.61 -1.60
C ILE A 131 7.97 4.84 -1.41
N MET A 132 8.95 5.05 -2.30
CA MET A 132 10.27 4.43 -2.17
C MET A 132 11.39 5.44 -2.42
N PRO A 133 12.24 5.76 -1.41
CA PRO A 133 13.46 6.51 -1.64
C PRO A 133 14.56 5.59 -2.22
N MET A 134 15.40 6.13 -3.11
CA MET A 134 16.52 5.37 -3.68
C MET A 134 17.66 6.28 -4.12
N THR A 135 18.86 5.72 -4.19
CA THR A 135 20.04 6.32 -4.82
C THR A 135 20.36 5.60 -6.14
N GLY A 136 21.02 6.31 -7.06
CA GLY A 136 21.46 5.75 -8.34
C GLY A 136 20.40 5.85 -9.44
N LYS A 137 20.28 4.79 -10.24
CA LYS A 137 19.32 4.73 -11.35
C LYS A 137 17.92 4.49 -10.79
N VAL A 138 16.94 5.28 -11.23
CA VAL A 138 15.54 5.08 -10.84
C VAL A 138 15.00 3.78 -11.42
N ILE A 139 14.36 2.99 -10.55
CA ILE A 139 13.70 1.71 -10.88
C ILE A 139 12.25 1.81 -10.40
N THR A 140 11.29 1.71 -11.32
CA THR A 140 9.86 1.81 -11.01
C THR A 140 9.22 0.47 -10.69
N ASP A 141 9.71 -0.62 -11.30
CA ASP A 141 9.31 -1.98 -10.98
C ASP A 141 9.58 -2.32 -9.51
N ALA A 142 8.53 -2.76 -8.80
CA ALA A 142 8.54 -2.88 -7.35
C ALA A 142 9.45 -4.03 -6.87
N GLU A 143 9.49 -5.15 -7.58
CA GLU A 143 10.36 -6.28 -7.26
C GLU A 143 11.84 -5.94 -7.51
N THR A 144 12.14 -5.24 -8.60
CA THR A 144 13.51 -4.87 -8.96
C THR A 144 14.06 -3.75 -8.07
N ARG A 145 13.22 -2.83 -7.57
CA ARG A 145 13.65 -1.74 -6.67
C ARG A 145 13.73 -2.14 -5.20
N ALA A 146 13.33 -3.35 -4.84
CA ALA A 146 13.25 -3.75 -3.45
C ALA A 146 14.64 -3.75 -2.81
N SER A 147 14.79 -3.06 -1.67
CA SER A 147 16.04 -2.98 -0.91
C SER A 147 16.05 -4.04 0.18
N LYS A 148 17.20 -4.67 0.40
CA LYS A 148 17.46 -5.44 1.63
C LYS A 148 17.30 -4.59 2.89
N PHE A 149 16.90 -5.25 3.97
CA PHE A 149 16.86 -4.72 5.33
C PHE A 149 17.04 -5.84 6.36
N SER A 150 17.24 -5.46 7.64
CA SER A 150 17.25 -6.37 8.79
C SER A 150 16.33 -5.84 9.90
N HIS A 151 15.66 -6.75 10.62
CA HIS A 151 14.87 -6.40 11.82
C HIS A 151 15.71 -5.78 12.94
N ASP A 152 17.03 -6.00 12.96
CA ASP A 152 17.94 -5.36 13.92
C ASP A 152 18.02 -3.84 13.70
N SER A 153 17.77 -3.39 12.46
CA SER A 153 17.71 -1.97 12.09
C SER A 153 16.29 -1.41 12.10
N GLU A 154 15.30 -2.24 12.39
CA GLU A 154 13.88 -1.93 12.26
C GLU A 154 13.25 -1.58 13.61
N ILE A 155 12.58 -0.44 13.65
CA ILE A 155 11.73 -0.02 14.76
C ILE A 155 10.31 0.10 14.22
N ALA A 156 9.37 -0.64 14.82
CA ALA A 156 7.97 -0.66 14.42
C ALA A 156 7.06 -0.37 15.63
N LYS A 157 6.50 0.84 15.67
CA LYS A 157 5.60 1.35 16.71
C LYS A 157 4.36 1.97 16.05
N PRO A 158 3.22 2.07 16.74
CA PRO A 158 2.00 2.58 16.10
C PRO A 158 2.07 4.08 15.74
N HIS A 159 3.00 4.83 16.36
CA HIS A 159 3.24 6.25 16.09
C HIS A 159 4.50 6.51 15.25
N TYR A 160 5.35 5.50 15.03
CA TYR A 160 6.67 5.69 14.41
C TYR A 160 7.22 4.40 13.81
N TYR A 161 7.77 4.52 12.61
CA TYR A 161 8.53 3.46 11.96
C TYR A 161 9.90 3.97 11.50
N SER A 162 10.93 3.11 11.60
CA SER A 162 12.27 3.37 11.09
C SER A 162 12.92 2.09 10.58
N VAL A 163 13.64 2.16 9.47
CA VAL A 163 14.44 1.05 8.94
C VAL A 163 15.62 1.56 8.12
N GLN A 164 16.70 0.78 8.05
CA GLN A 164 17.79 1.00 7.11
C GLN A 164 17.51 0.26 5.79
N LEU A 165 17.61 0.96 4.66
CA LEU A 165 17.54 0.38 3.32
C LEU A 165 18.96 0.15 2.80
N ASP A 166 19.46 -1.07 2.95
CA ASP A 166 20.87 -1.42 2.74
C ASP A 166 21.36 -1.19 1.31
N ASP A 167 20.52 -1.50 0.30
CA ASP A 167 20.92 -1.42 -1.11
C ASP A 167 21.02 0.05 -1.60
N TYR A 168 20.43 0.99 -0.87
CA TYR A 168 20.45 2.42 -1.21
C TYR A 168 21.24 3.29 -0.22
N ASP A 169 21.66 2.72 0.91
CA ASP A 169 22.28 3.42 2.05
C ASP A 169 21.41 4.58 2.56
N ILE A 170 20.10 4.33 2.71
CA ILE A 170 19.12 5.32 3.17
C ILE A 170 18.45 4.85 4.45
N LYS A 171 18.49 5.69 5.49
CA LYS A 171 17.61 5.51 6.64
C LYS A 171 16.24 6.10 6.34
N ALA A 172 15.20 5.27 6.38
CA ALA A 172 13.82 5.69 6.21
C ALA A 172 13.09 5.76 7.55
N GLU A 173 12.45 6.88 7.82
CA GLU A 173 11.68 7.14 9.04
C GLU A 173 10.31 7.72 8.67
N PHE A 174 9.23 7.29 9.31
CA PHE A 174 7.92 7.93 9.13
C PHE A 174 7.01 7.85 10.36
N THR A 175 6.08 8.80 10.40
CA THR A 175 4.93 8.84 11.30
C THR A 175 3.68 9.19 10.50
N ALA A 176 2.49 8.95 11.04
CA ALA A 176 1.23 9.28 10.38
C ALA A 176 0.15 9.64 11.39
N ALA A 177 -0.69 10.61 11.03
CA ALA A 177 -1.92 10.94 11.74
C ALA A 177 -3.09 10.13 11.15
N SER A 178 -4.29 10.70 11.03
CA SER A 178 -5.45 9.97 10.49
C SER A 178 -5.48 9.98 8.96
N LYS A 179 -5.02 11.05 8.32
CA LYS A 179 -5.14 11.29 6.86
C LYS A 179 -3.81 11.69 6.22
N THR A 180 -2.75 11.87 7.01
CA THR A 180 -1.46 12.40 6.55
C THR A 180 -0.31 11.57 7.10
N ALA A 181 0.63 11.18 6.22
CA ALA A 181 1.95 10.72 6.64
C ALA A 181 2.99 11.82 6.57
N PHE A 182 4.01 11.71 7.41
CA PHE A 182 5.22 12.50 7.37
C PHE A 182 6.41 11.55 7.31
N PHE A 183 7.16 11.61 6.20
CA PHE A 183 8.40 10.90 5.97
C PHE A 183 9.63 11.78 6.21
N GLN A 184 10.69 11.16 6.73
CA GLN A 184 12.05 11.69 6.77
C GLN A 184 13.02 10.61 6.26
N PHE A 185 13.73 10.93 5.20
CA PHE A 185 14.74 10.06 4.61
C PHE A 185 16.12 10.67 4.82
N THR A 186 17.04 9.93 5.41
CA THR A 186 18.45 10.34 5.55
C THR A 186 19.24 9.71 4.41
N PHE A 187 19.65 10.53 3.45
CA PHE A 187 20.37 10.11 2.26
C PHE A 187 21.90 10.20 2.46
N PRO A 188 22.68 9.38 1.73
CA PRO A 188 24.12 9.55 1.61
C PRO A 188 24.43 10.65 0.59
N GLU A 189 25.72 10.99 0.42
CA GLU A 189 26.12 11.89 -0.65
C GLU A 189 25.86 11.24 -2.02
N SER A 190 25.06 11.90 -2.86
CA SER A 190 24.68 11.36 -4.17
C SER A 190 24.28 12.47 -5.13
N LYS A 191 24.64 12.30 -6.41
CA LYS A 191 24.17 13.14 -7.53
C LYS A 191 22.86 12.63 -8.16
N SER A 192 22.38 11.48 -7.68
CA SER A 192 21.21 10.79 -8.22
C SER A 192 20.41 10.21 -7.06
N SER A 193 19.78 11.08 -6.27
CA SER A 193 18.81 10.68 -5.24
C SER A 193 17.41 10.89 -5.77
N SER A 194 16.48 10.01 -5.42
CA SER A 194 15.11 10.07 -5.90
C SER A 194 14.11 9.52 -4.91
N ILE A 195 12.87 9.96 -5.06
CA ILE A 195 11.70 9.39 -4.38
C ILE A 195 10.70 9.02 -5.47
N VAL A 196 10.31 7.74 -5.50
CA VAL A 196 9.30 7.17 -6.40
C VAL A 196 7.98 7.07 -5.67
N ILE A 197 6.87 7.40 -6.34
CA ILE A 197 5.49 7.20 -5.88
C ILE A 197 4.75 6.38 -6.94
N ASP A 198 4.05 5.33 -6.52
CA ASP A 198 3.21 4.50 -7.42
C ASP A 198 1.88 4.09 -6.76
N GLY A 199 1.01 3.44 -7.54
CA GLY A 199 -0.25 2.85 -7.09
C GLY A 199 -0.18 1.38 -6.67
N VAL A 200 1.01 0.84 -6.42
CA VAL A 200 1.27 -0.58 -6.10
C VAL A 200 0.87 -1.53 -7.23
N TYR A 201 -0.42 -1.85 -7.32
CA TYR A 201 -1.02 -2.72 -8.33
C TYR A 201 -2.16 -2.05 -9.09
N VAL A 202 -2.47 -0.78 -8.80
CA VAL A 202 -3.46 0.02 -9.54
C VAL A 202 -2.79 1.16 -10.30
N PRO A 203 -3.35 1.59 -11.45
CA PRO A 203 -2.91 2.79 -12.12
C PRO A 203 -2.98 4.03 -11.22
N GLY A 204 -1.99 4.91 -11.35
CA GLY A 204 -2.02 6.25 -10.78
C GLY A 204 -2.20 7.32 -11.85
N ASN A 205 -2.75 8.45 -11.45
CA ASN A 205 -2.68 9.69 -12.23
C ASN A 205 -1.90 10.71 -11.43
N TYR A 206 -0.89 11.31 -12.05
CA TYR A 206 0.08 12.15 -11.37
C TYR A 206 0.25 13.50 -12.06
N LYS A 207 0.33 14.53 -11.23
CA LYS A 207 0.67 15.88 -11.65
C LYS A 207 1.77 16.42 -10.72
N VAL A 208 2.90 16.79 -11.30
CA VAL A 208 4.03 17.39 -10.58
C VAL A 208 3.93 18.90 -10.69
N ILE A 209 4.01 19.60 -9.57
CA ILE A 209 3.95 21.06 -9.48
C ILE A 209 5.25 21.59 -8.83
N PRO A 210 6.31 21.81 -9.63
CA PRO A 210 7.64 22.21 -9.12
C PRO A 210 7.62 23.52 -8.32
N GLU A 211 6.78 24.48 -8.69
CA GLU A 211 6.66 25.78 -8.03
C GLU A 211 6.11 25.68 -6.59
N ARG A 212 5.36 24.62 -6.29
CA ARG A 212 4.88 24.31 -4.94
C ARG A 212 5.71 23.24 -4.24
N ASN A 213 6.67 22.65 -4.95
CA ASN A 213 7.45 21.49 -4.53
C ASN A 213 6.54 20.31 -4.14
N GLU A 214 5.56 20.04 -5.00
CA GLU A 214 4.48 19.10 -4.74
C GLU A 214 4.24 18.14 -5.89
N ILE A 215 3.68 16.98 -5.55
CA ILE A 215 3.04 16.04 -6.47
C ILE A 215 1.61 15.88 -5.97
N GLU A 216 0.63 16.11 -6.84
CA GLU A 216 -0.77 15.81 -6.56
C GLU A 216 -1.27 14.75 -7.53
N GLY A 217 -2.20 13.92 -7.11
CA GLY A 217 -2.64 12.81 -7.94
C GLY A 217 -3.67 11.94 -7.26
N TYR A 218 -3.98 10.82 -7.89
CA TYR A 218 -4.83 9.81 -7.28
C TYR A 218 -4.44 8.41 -7.72
N THR A 219 -4.75 7.43 -6.87
CA THR A 219 -4.79 6.00 -7.24
C THR A 219 -6.24 5.57 -7.37
N VAL A 220 -6.50 4.64 -8.28
CA VAL A 220 -7.87 4.18 -8.56
C VAL A 220 -8.26 3.05 -7.60
N ILE A 221 -9.44 3.16 -7.01
CA ILE A 221 -10.05 2.17 -6.12
C ILE A 221 -11.15 1.47 -6.89
N ALA A 222 -11.04 0.14 -7.02
CA ALA A 222 -12.01 -0.70 -7.72
C ALA A 222 -12.46 -0.09 -9.07
N GLY A 223 -11.52 0.49 -9.83
CA GLY A 223 -11.76 1.07 -11.16
C GLY A 223 -12.56 2.37 -11.27
N HIS A 224 -13.19 2.85 -10.20
CA HIS A 224 -14.23 3.89 -10.34
C HIS A 224 -14.13 5.07 -9.38
N PHE A 225 -13.62 4.89 -8.16
CA PHE A 225 -13.40 6.01 -7.24
C PHE A 225 -11.92 6.14 -6.87
N LYS A 226 -11.55 7.23 -6.21
CA LYS A 226 -10.16 7.70 -6.18
C LYS A 226 -9.69 7.91 -4.75
N ASN A 227 -8.49 7.39 -4.45
CA ASN A 227 -7.70 7.89 -3.34
C ASN A 227 -6.87 9.06 -3.85
N HIS A 228 -7.29 10.28 -3.57
CA HIS A 228 -6.56 11.49 -3.90
C HIS A 228 -5.43 11.70 -2.91
N PHE A 229 -4.31 12.24 -3.36
CA PHE A 229 -3.20 12.58 -2.50
C PHE A 229 -2.49 13.87 -2.93
N VAL A 230 -1.85 14.51 -1.96
CA VAL A 230 -0.88 15.59 -2.15
C VAL A 230 0.38 15.24 -1.37
N ALA A 231 1.49 15.08 -2.07
CA ALA A 231 2.82 14.92 -1.51
C ALA A 231 3.61 16.24 -1.62
N LYS A 232 4.11 16.76 -0.50
CA LYS A 232 4.87 18.00 -0.42
C LYS A 232 6.25 17.75 0.15
N PHE A 233 7.28 18.27 -0.51
CA PHE A 233 8.68 18.04 -0.15
C PHE A 233 9.28 19.30 0.52
N ASP A 234 10.23 19.14 1.43
CA ASP A 234 11.02 20.27 1.98
C ASP A 234 12.20 20.66 1.07
N LYS A 235 12.64 19.72 0.22
CA LYS A 235 13.75 19.89 -0.72
C LYS A 235 13.23 20.06 -2.14
N LYS A 236 13.69 21.11 -2.83
CA LYS A 236 13.35 21.36 -4.24
C LYS A 236 13.88 20.26 -5.16
N PHE A 237 13.00 19.62 -5.92
CA PHE A 237 13.39 18.73 -7.01
C PHE A 237 13.63 19.52 -8.32
N LYS A 238 14.60 19.09 -9.12
CA LYS A 238 14.98 19.75 -10.39
C LYS A 238 14.50 19.01 -11.62
N VAL A 239 14.30 17.71 -11.49
CA VAL A 239 13.89 16.81 -12.56
C VAL A 239 12.83 15.87 -12.02
N TYR A 240 11.89 15.52 -12.88
CA TYR A 240 10.84 14.56 -12.59
C TYR A 240 10.50 13.81 -13.88
N ASN A 241 9.99 12.59 -13.73
CA ASN A 241 9.45 11.80 -14.83
C ASN A 241 8.24 11.03 -14.35
N VAL A 242 7.42 10.62 -15.32
CA VAL A 242 6.28 9.72 -15.12
C VAL A 242 6.56 8.48 -15.95
N ASP A 243 6.51 7.32 -15.31
CA ASP A 243 6.50 6.04 -15.98
C ASP A 243 5.09 5.80 -16.50
N MET A 244 4.91 6.03 -17.81
CA MET A 244 3.60 6.01 -18.44
C MET A 244 3.17 4.57 -18.67
N LEU A 245 1.93 4.26 -18.29
CA LEU A 245 1.29 3.05 -18.76
C LEU A 245 1.28 3.03 -20.30
N PRO A 246 1.40 1.85 -20.93
CA PRO A 246 1.08 1.72 -22.33
C PRO A 246 -0.32 2.28 -22.61
N ASN A 247 -0.48 2.91 -23.78
CA ASN A 247 -1.74 3.54 -24.11
C ASN A 247 -2.84 2.48 -24.14
N VAL A 248 -4.00 2.80 -23.54
CA VAL A 248 -5.22 2.03 -23.77
C VAL A 248 -5.44 1.96 -25.27
N VAL A 249 -5.65 0.73 -25.75
CA VAL A 249 -5.89 0.50 -27.16
C VAL A 249 -7.31 0.96 -27.47
N GLY A 250 -7.43 2.17 -28.00
CA GLY A 250 -8.69 2.75 -28.46
C GLY A 250 -8.72 2.99 -29.98
N THR A 251 -9.67 3.81 -30.42
CA THR A 251 -9.96 4.11 -31.84
C THR A 251 -8.76 4.57 -32.68
N LYS A 252 -7.70 5.09 -32.05
CA LYS A 252 -6.45 5.46 -32.74
C LYS A 252 -5.66 4.27 -33.26
N LEU A 253 -5.67 3.14 -32.55
CA LEU A 253 -4.99 1.90 -32.94
C LEU A 253 -5.98 0.90 -33.52
N VAL A 254 -7.24 0.97 -33.12
CA VAL A 254 -8.28 0.04 -33.53
C VAL A 254 -9.43 0.86 -34.11
N PRO A 255 -9.32 1.31 -35.37
CA PRO A 255 -10.23 2.30 -35.95
C PRO A 255 -11.70 1.85 -36.02
N ASN A 256 -11.95 0.53 -35.96
CA ASN A 256 -13.29 -0.04 -35.97
C ASN A 256 -13.77 -0.50 -34.58
N GLY A 257 -13.04 -0.17 -33.52
CA GLY A 257 -13.33 -0.63 -32.16
C GLY A 257 -13.21 -2.16 -31.99
N PHE A 258 -13.77 -2.65 -30.91
CA PHE A 258 -13.81 -4.05 -30.52
C PHE A 258 -15.24 -4.56 -30.61
N LYS A 259 -15.40 -5.78 -31.12
CA LYS A 259 -16.64 -6.53 -31.04
C LYS A 259 -16.56 -7.50 -29.88
N ALA A 260 -17.49 -7.41 -28.95
CA ALA A 260 -17.62 -8.31 -27.81
C ALA A 260 -18.82 -9.25 -28.01
N ALA A 261 -18.60 -10.52 -27.70
CA ALA A 261 -19.64 -11.52 -27.60
C ALA A 261 -19.62 -12.12 -26.18
N TYR A 262 -20.72 -11.98 -25.45
CA TYR A 262 -20.88 -12.44 -24.08
C TYR A 262 -21.69 -13.72 -24.01
N TYR A 263 -21.37 -14.55 -23.02
CA TYR A 263 -22.00 -15.84 -22.74
C TYR A 263 -22.31 -15.90 -21.24
N ASN A 264 -23.53 -16.26 -20.87
CA ASN A 264 -24.00 -16.41 -19.49
C ASN A 264 -23.54 -17.74 -18.87
N ASN A 265 -22.29 -18.09 -19.10
CA ASN A 265 -21.53 -19.20 -18.53
C ASN A 265 -20.04 -18.88 -18.60
N ASP A 266 -19.21 -19.50 -17.76
CA ASP A 266 -17.77 -19.29 -17.68
C ASP A 266 -16.95 -20.11 -18.71
N LYS A 267 -17.61 -20.77 -19.68
CA LYS A 267 -16.99 -21.76 -20.57
C LYS A 267 -16.86 -21.33 -22.04
N LEU A 268 -17.40 -20.17 -22.42
CA LEU A 268 -17.56 -19.72 -23.81
C LEU A 268 -18.35 -20.74 -24.64
N GLU A 269 -19.31 -21.44 -24.02
CA GLU A 269 -20.12 -22.48 -24.67
C GLU A 269 -21.46 -21.93 -25.17
N GLY A 270 -21.92 -22.46 -26.31
CA GLY A 270 -23.18 -22.10 -26.94
C GLY A 270 -23.09 -20.89 -27.89
N GLU A 271 -24.25 -20.34 -28.23
CA GLU A 271 -24.37 -19.08 -28.94
C GLU A 271 -24.26 -17.91 -27.94
N PRO A 272 -23.70 -16.75 -28.34
CA PRO A 272 -23.57 -15.62 -27.43
C PRO A 272 -24.94 -15.02 -27.06
N ASP A 273 -25.11 -14.70 -25.78
CA ASP A 273 -26.31 -14.06 -25.24
C ASP A 273 -26.40 -12.58 -25.65
N VAL A 274 -25.27 -11.88 -25.67
CA VAL A 274 -25.20 -10.43 -25.93
C VAL A 274 -24.02 -10.08 -26.83
N LEU A 275 -24.24 -9.20 -27.80
CA LEU A 275 -23.20 -8.63 -28.67
C LEU A 275 -23.10 -7.12 -28.45
N VAL A 276 -21.88 -6.61 -28.23
CA VAL A 276 -21.64 -5.18 -27.95
C VAL A 276 -20.41 -4.69 -28.71
N ASP A 277 -20.44 -3.45 -29.20
CA ASP A 277 -19.28 -2.78 -29.78
C ASP A 277 -18.67 -1.79 -28.77
N TYR A 278 -17.35 -1.84 -28.62
CA TYR A 278 -16.60 -0.96 -27.73
C TYR A 278 -15.55 -0.15 -28.47
N SER A 279 -15.35 1.11 -28.09
CA SER A 279 -14.33 1.97 -28.70
C SER A 279 -12.91 1.71 -28.18
N GLU A 280 -12.82 1.08 -27.01
CA GLU A 280 -11.59 0.65 -26.32
C GLU A 280 -11.93 -0.52 -25.38
N LEU A 281 -10.94 -1.27 -24.91
CA LEU A 281 -11.12 -2.26 -23.84
C LEU A 281 -10.41 -1.77 -22.59
N ASN A 282 -11.14 -1.01 -21.78
CA ASN A 282 -10.69 -0.45 -20.52
C ASN A 282 -11.90 -0.32 -19.59
N TYR A 283 -12.24 -1.44 -18.96
CA TYR A 283 -13.44 -1.57 -18.16
C TYR A 283 -13.11 -2.12 -16.79
N ASN A 284 -13.80 -1.56 -15.81
CA ASN A 284 -14.01 -2.19 -14.52
C ASN A 284 -15.53 -2.33 -14.40
N TRP A 285 -16.01 -3.52 -14.09
CA TRP A 285 -17.43 -3.79 -13.98
C TRP A 285 -17.73 -4.17 -12.53
N LEU A 286 -18.52 -3.32 -11.87
CA LEU A 286 -19.09 -3.56 -10.53
C LEU A 286 -20.43 -4.30 -10.59
N LYS A 287 -20.93 -4.52 -11.81
CA LYS A 287 -22.23 -5.12 -12.16
C LYS A 287 -22.05 -5.85 -13.49
N GLU A 288 -23.14 -6.34 -14.08
CA GLU A 288 -23.13 -6.92 -15.40
C GLU A 288 -22.41 -6.06 -16.46
N PRO A 289 -21.58 -6.66 -17.33
CA PRO A 289 -20.75 -5.91 -18.28
C PRO A 289 -21.55 -5.30 -19.44
N ALA A 290 -22.75 -5.80 -19.66
CA ALA A 290 -23.75 -5.29 -20.59
C ALA A 290 -25.14 -5.78 -20.16
N GLU A 291 -26.18 -5.05 -20.57
CA GLU A 291 -27.57 -5.47 -20.34
C GLU A 291 -27.80 -6.88 -20.92
N GLY A 292 -28.35 -7.78 -20.10
CA GLY A 292 -28.61 -9.18 -20.47
C GLY A 292 -27.45 -10.15 -20.20
N VAL A 293 -26.32 -9.67 -19.68
CA VAL A 293 -25.21 -10.51 -19.20
C VAL A 293 -25.32 -10.69 -17.69
N ASN A 294 -24.91 -11.84 -17.16
CA ASN A 294 -24.79 -12.05 -15.72
C ASN A 294 -23.72 -11.13 -15.11
N ALA A 295 -23.92 -10.74 -13.85
CA ALA A 295 -22.91 -10.00 -13.09
C ALA A 295 -21.65 -10.84 -12.80
N ASP A 296 -21.83 -12.13 -12.53
CA ASP A 296 -20.78 -13.11 -12.26
C ASP A 296 -20.97 -14.35 -13.14
N PHE A 297 -19.93 -15.19 -13.25
CA PHE A 297 -19.99 -16.47 -13.98
C PHE A 297 -20.37 -16.33 -15.46
N PHE A 298 -19.83 -15.30 -16.10
CA PHE A 298 -19.97 -15.08 -17.54
C PHE A 298 -18.62 -15.27 -18.23
N SER A 299 -18.66 -15.38 -19.56
CA SER A 299 -17.45 -15.34 -20.38
C SER A 299 -17.65 -14.44 -21.59
N ALA A 300 -16.54 -13.96 -22.15
CA ALA A 300 -16.56 -13.00 -23.24
C ALA A 300 -15.46 -13.29 -24.27
N LYS A 301 -15.80 -13.03 -25.53
CA LYS A 301 -14.85 -13.03 -26.64
C LYS A 301 -14.83 -11.65 -27.27
N TYR A 302 -13.69 -10.98 -27.17
CA TYR A 302 -13.43 -9.69 -27.80
C TYR A 302 -12.60 -9.89 -29.06
N THR A 303 -12.96 -9.20 -30.14
CA THR A 303 -12.21 -9.22 -31.40
C THR A 303 -12.03 -7.83 -31.97
N CYS A 304 -10.86 -7.55 -32.54
CA CYS A 304 -10.63 -6.31 -33.25
C CYS A 304 -9.51 -6.42 -34.30
N THR A 305 -9.42 -5.42 -35.17
CA THR A 305 -8.28 -5.26 -36.08
C THR A 305 -7.48 -4.03 -35.65
N LEU A 306 -6.24 -4.27 -35.22
CA LEU A 306 -5.30 -3.24 -34.81
C LEU A 306 -4.41 -2.80 -35.98
N VAL A 307 -4.16 -1.49 -36.08
CA VAL A 307 -3.33 -0.83 -37.09
C VAL A 307 -2.17 -0.10 -36.38
N PRO A 308 -0.95 -0.66 -36.40
CA PRO A 308 0.21 -0.04 -35.75
C PRO A 308 0.55 1.30 -36.40
N ARG A 309 0.87 2.34 -35.63
CA ARG A 309 1.26 3.66 -36.17
C ARG A 309 2.76 3.76 -36.40
N TYR A 310 3.54 2.88 -35.78
CA TYR A 310 5.00 2.81 -35.89
C TYR A 310 5.49 1.40 -36.23
N THR A 311 6.71 1.29 -36.75
CA THR A 311 7.38 0.01 -37.01
C THR A 311 8.37 -0.28 -35.88
N GLY A 312 8.38 -1.51 -35.38
CA GLY A 312 9.30 -1.97 -34.33
C GLY A 312 8.62 -2.83 -33.27
N GLU A 313 9.31 -3.05 -32.16
CA GLU A 313 8.81 -3.84 -31.03
C GLU A 313 7.68 -3.10 -30.31
N HIS A 314 6.48 -3.66 -30.34
CA HIS A 314 5.34 -3.25 -29.55
C HIS A 314 5.22 -4.15 -28.34
N ILE A 315 4.76 -3.59 -27.21
CA ILE A 315 4.47 -4.34 -26.00
C ILE A 315 2.96 -4.29 -25.78
N PHE A 316 2.32 -5.44 -25.82
CA PHE A 316 0.91 -5.61 -25.45
C PHE A 316 0.82 -5.97 -23.98
N GLU A 317 -0.10 -5.35 -23.28
CA GLU A 317 -0.42 -5.67 -21.89
C GLU A 317 -1.92 -5.94 -21.77
N LEU A 318 -2.26 -7.04 -21.11
CA LEU A 318 -3.62 -7.46 -20.84
C LEU A 318 -3.77 -7.71 -19.33
N THR A 319 -4.50 -6.82 -18.67
CA THR A 319 -4.81 -6.90 -17.24
C THR A 319 -6.20 -7.45 -17.07
N THR A 320 -6.32 -8.61 -16.43
CA THR A 320 -7.61 -9.23 -16.12
C THR A 320 -7.60 -9.87 -14.74
N LYS A 321 -8.77 -9.99 -14.12
CA LYS A 321 -9.05 -11.00 -13.09
C LYS A 321 -9.39 -12.34 -13.76
N ASP A 322 -9.30 -13.46 -13.04
CA ASP A 322 -9.68 -14.79 -13.55
C ASP A 322 -9.09 -15.14 -14.93
N GLY A 323 -9.80 -15.92 -15.73
CA GLY A 323 -9.24 -16.57 -16.90
C GLY A 323 -9.13 -15.66 -18.10
N THR A 324 -7.95 -15.63 -18.72
CA THR A 324 -7.76 -14.90 -19.98
C THR A 324 -6.85 -15.61 -20.96
N ARG A 325 -7.16 -15.43 -22.26
CA ARG A 325 -6.29 -15.82 -23.38
C ARG A 325 -6.26 -14.69 -24.40
N MET A 326 -5.08 -14.43 -24.97
CA MET A 326 -4.92 -13.46 -26.05
C MET A 326 -4.34 -14.13 -27.28
N TYR A 327 -4.83 -13.74 -28.45
CA TYR A 327 -4.38 -14.22 -29.75
C TYR A 327 -4.04 -13.04 -30.66
N ILE A 328 -2.94 -13.17 -31.40
CA ILE A 328 -2.56 -12.24 -32.46
C ILE A 328 -2.48 -13.02 -33.77
N ASN A 329 -3.25 -12.61 -34.78
CA ASN A 329 -3.39 -13.29 -36.07
C ASN A 329 -3.68 -14.80 -35.90
N GLY A 330 -4.57 -15.13 -34.96
CA GLY A 330 -4.97 -16.51 -34.64
C GLY A 330 -3.98 -17.31 -33.78
N LYS A 331 -2.75 -16.84 -33.59
CA LYS A 331 -1.77 -17.49 -32.70
C LYS A 331 -2.00 -17.06 -31.25
N MET A 332 -2.17 -18.01 -30.34
CA MET A 332 -2.24 -17.74 -28.91
C MET A 332 -0.88 -17.23 -28.40
N VAL A 333 -0.91 -16.10 -27.69
CA VAL A 333 0.28 -15.41 -27.18
C VAL A 333 0.25 -15.20 -25.67
N ILE A 334 -0.93 -15.26 -25.05
CA ILE A 334 -1.13 -15.27 -23.60
C ILE A 334 -2.12 -16.39 -23.30
N ASP A 335 -1.80 -17.24 -22.32
CA ASP A 335 -2.67 -18.30 -21.82
C ASP A 335 -2.64 -18.36 -20.29
N GLN A 336 -3.75 -17.93 -19.69
CA GLN A 336 -3.95 -17.88 -18.24
C GLN A 336 -5.39 -18.27 -17.92
N TRP A 337 -5.82 -19.44 -18.38
CA TRP A 337 -7.20 -19.91 -18.22
C TRP A 337 -7.43 -20.58 -16.85
N MET A 338 -7.38 -19.79 -15.78
CA MET A 338 -7.57 -20.24 -14.40
C MET A 338 -8.17 -19.15 -13.50
N TYR A 339 -8.80 -19.56 -12.40
CA TYR A 339 -9.26 -18.63 -11.36
C TYR A 339 -8.05 -17.96 -10.71
N ARG A 340 -8.05 -16.63 -10.65
CA ARG A 340 -6.90 -15.86 -10.14
C ARG A 340 -7.28 -14.43 -9.80
N ALA A 341 -6.52 -13.84 -8.87
CA ALA A 341 -6.54 -12.40 -8.65
C ALA A 341 -6.11 -11.64 -9.91
N THR A 342 -6.46 -10.36 -9.98
CA THR A 342 -6.08 -9.47 -11.08
C THR A 342 -4.57 -9.51 -11.32
N GLY A 343 -4.18 -9.69 -12.58
CA GLY A 343 -2.79 -9.68 -13.00
C GLY A 343 -2.62 -9.23 -14.45
N THR A 344 -1.48 -8.62 -14.73
CA THR A 344 -1.11 -8.17 -16.08
C THR A 344 -0.21 -9.19 -16.76
N ASN A 345 -0.60 -9.62 -17.95
CA ASN A 345 0.24 -10.42 -18.83
C ASN A 345 0.79 -9.53 -19.95
N SER A 346 2.06 -9.69 -20.31
CA SER A 346 2.68 -8.95 -21.40
C SER A 346 3.10 -9.85 -22.55
N TYR A 347 3.01 -9.33 -23.78
CA TYR A 347 3.53 -9.98 -24.97
C TYR A 347 4.20 -8.96 -25.90
N LYS A 348 5.40 -9.27 -26.35
CA LYS A 348 6.17 -8.42 -27.27
C LYS A 348 6.01 -8.90 -28.71
N ALA A 349 5.73 -7.99 -29.63
CA ALA A 349 5.63 -8.29 -31.05
C ALA A 349 6.31 -7.23 -31.89
N ASN A 350 7.12 -7.65 -32.87
CA ASN A 350 7.61 -6.74 -33.89
C ASN A 350 6.51 -6.51 -34.94
N LEU A 351 6.00 -5.28 -35.01
CA LEU A 351 4.94 -4.90 -35.94
C LEU A 351 5.46 -3.90 -36.97
N THR A 352 4.78 -3.84 -38.11
CA THR A 352 5.07 -2.90 -39.19
C THR A 352 3.96 -1.86 -39.25
N LYS A 353 4.34 -0.57 -39.31
CA LYS A 353 3.39 0.54 -39.46
C LYS A 353 2.37 0.27 -40.56
N GLY A 354 1.09 0.46 -40.25
CA GLY A 354 -0.03 0.31 -41.17
C GLY A 354 -0.43 -1.13 -41.51
N LYS A 355 0.36 -2.14 -41.12
CA LYS A 355 0.02 -3.54 -41.35
C LYS A 355 -1.01 -3.99 -40.31
N LYS A 356 -2.24 -4.21 -40.77
CA LYS A 356 -3.36 -4.71 -39.96
C LYS A 356 -3.00 -6.05 -39.30
N ILE A 357 -3.36 -6.18 -38.02
CA ILE A 357 -3.31 -7.44 -37.28
C ILE A 357 -4.65 -7.69 -36.60
N ASP A 358 -5.03 -8.95 -36.50
CA ASP A 358 -6.25 -9.33 -35.81
C ASP A 358 -5.92 -9.72 -34.36
N ILE A 359 -6.64 -9.12 -33.42
CA ILE A 359 -6.58 -9.43 -32.00
C ILE A 359 -7.85 -10.15 -31.60
N ARG A 360 -7.70 -11.25 -30.87
CA ARG A 360 -8.79 -11.90 -30.14
C ARG A 360 -8.41 -12.03 -28.68
N ILE A 361 -9.31 -11.68 -27.79
CA ILE A 361 -9.19 -11.90 -26.34
C ILE A 361 -10.37 -12.77 -25.92
N GLU A 362 -10.08 -13.82 -25.18
CA GLU A 362 -11.06 -14.67 -24.50
C GLU A 362 -10.92 -14.44 -23.00
N TYR A 363 -12.05 -14.33 -22.33
CA TYR A 363 -12.14 -13.95 -20.92
C TYR A 363 -13.24 -14.77 -20.25
N TYR A 364 -13.06 -15.15 -18.98
CA TYR A 364 -14.18 -15.55 -18.13
C TYR A 364 -14.06 -14.90 -16.75
N ASP A 365 -15.22 -14.59 -16.18
CA ASP A 365 -15.37 -14.13 -14.82
C ASP A 365 -15.89 -15.25 -13.92
N GLY A 366 -15.28 -15.37 -12.74
CA GLY A 366 -15.65 -16.36 -11.74
C GLY A 366 -16.17 -15.78 -10.42
N SER A 367 -16.12 -14.45 -10.20
CA SER A 367 -16.49 -13.82 -8.92
C SER A 367 -16.52 -12.29 -8.92
N SER A 368 -17.51 -11.72 -8.22
CA SER A 368 -17.81 -10.41 -7.62
C SER A 368 -17.21 -9.08 -8.11
N THR A 369 -16.07 -9.06 -8.79
CA THR A 369 -15.45 -7.85 -9.35
C THR A 369 -14.69 -8.21 -10.60
N THR A 370 -14.95 -7.55 -11.73
CA THR A 370 -14.21 -7.81 -12.98
C THR A 370 -13.41 -6.59 -13.41
N GLU A 371 -12.14 -6.81 -13.79
CA GLU A 371 -11.31 -5.80 -14.46
C GLU A 371 -10.80 -6.34 -15.80
N MET A 372 -10.84 -5.51 -16.85
CA MET A 372 -10.29 -5.80 -18.17
C MET A 372 -9.64 -4.54 -18.75
N GLN A 373 -8.32 -4.55 -18.91
CA GLN A 373 -7.59 -3.50 -19.61
C GLN A 373 -6.70 -4.09 -20.71
N PHE A 374 -6.84 -3.60 -21.94
CA PHE A 374 -5.95 -3.93 -23.05
C PHE A 374 -5.16 -2.70 -23.51
N ARG A 375 -3.83 -2.77 -23.38
CA ARG A 375 -2.92 -1.67 -23.66
C ARG A 375 -1.83 -2.08 -24.66
N CYS A 376 -1.31 -1.10 -25.40
CA CYS A 376 -0.25 -1.30 -26.37
C CYS A 376 0.76 -0.15 -26.32
N ALA A 377 2.02 -0.47 -26.02
CA ALA A 377 3.14 0.46 -26.12
C ALA A 377 3.72 0.35 -27.54
N GLU A 378 3.73 1.47 -28.25
CA GLU A 378 4.36 1.57 -29.56
C GLU A 378 5.85 1.96 -29.43
N PRO A 379 6.74 1.56 -30.36
CA PRO A 379 8.19 1.78 -30.32
C PRO A 379 8.58 3.24 -30.64
N VAL A 380 8.04 4.20 -29.88
CA VAL A 380 8.30 5.63 -30.08
C VAL A 380 9.51 6.05 -29.25
N LYS A 381 10.45 6.78 -29.86
CA LYS A 381 11.54 7.42 -29.12
C LYS A 381 10.95 8.46 -28.17
N ALA A 382 11.14 8.27 -26.86
CA ALA A 382 10.65 9.18 -25.85
C ALA A 382 11.19 10.61 -26.10
N ASP A 383 10.28 11.59 -26.17
CA ASP A 383 10.66 13.00 -26.07
C ASP A 383 10.98 13.30 -24.60
N PRO A 384 12.24 13.64 -24.27
CA PRO A 384 12.63 13.90 -22.88
C PRO A 384 11.90 15.08 -22.23
N LYS A 385 11.21 15.95 -23.01
CA LYS A 385 10.41 17.06 -22.49
C LYS A 385 8.94 16.70 -22.28
N LEU A 386 8.46 15.61 -22.88
CA LEU A 386 7.05 15.25 -22.84
C LEU A 386 6.62 14.81 -21.43
N GLY A 387 7.42 13.97 -20.76
CA GLY A 387 7.15 13.58 -19.36
C GLY A 387 6.96 14.81 -18.46
N PRO A 388 7.90 15.76 -18.48
CA PRO A 388 7.73 17.02 -17.76
C PRO A 388 6.44 17.79 -18.09
N GLN A 389 6.12 17.96 -19.37
CA GLN A 389 4.92 18.69 -19.80
C GLN A 389 3.62 17.97 -19.44
N MET A 390 3.59 16.64 -19.55
CA MET A 390 2.44 15.83 -19.19
C MET A 390 2.20 15.88 -17.69
N ALA A 391 3.24 15.74 -16.87
CA ALA A 391 3.09 15.87 -15.43
C ALA A 391 2.68 17.29 -14.99
N LEU A 392 2.91 18.35 -15.77
CA LEU A 392 2.33 19.68 -15.46
C LEU A 392 0.82 19.75 -15.74
N LYS A 393 0.31 18.91 -16.66
CA LYS A 393 -1.10 18.84 -17.07
C LYS A 393 -1.88 17.70 -16.41
N GLY A 394 -1.20 16.78 -15.73
CA GLY A 394 -1.75 15.50 -15.27
C GLY A 394 -1.52 14.39 -16.30
N ALA A 395 -1.02 13.24 -15.85
CA ALA A 395 -0.69 12.10 -16.70
C ALA A 395 -1.06 10.77 -16.05
N ASP A 396 -1.58 9.82 -16.83
CA ASP A 396 -1.82 8.44 -16.38
C ASP A 396 -0.50 7.66 -16.40
N GLY A 397 -0.05 7.17 -15.24
CA GLY A 397 1.24 6.48 -15.10
C GLY A 397 1.19 5.34 -14.09
N ASN A 398 2.15 4.43 -14.21
CA ASN A 398 2.44 3.41 -13.20
C ASN A 398 3.09 4.04 -11.98
N ALA A 399 4.00 4.99 -12.21
CA ALA A 399 4.74 5.67 -11.16
C ALA A 399 5.13 7.10 -11.58
N VAL A 400 5.37 7.96 -10.60
CA VAL A 400 6.00 9.27 -10.76
C VAL A 400 7.22 9.34 -9.86
N TYR A 401 8.28 9.99 -10.30
CA TYR A 401 9.45 10.19 -9.46
C TYR A 401 10.06 11.56 -9.64
N VAL A 402 10.67 12.03 -8.55
CA VAL A 402 11.44 13.27 -8.50
C VAL A 402 12.90 12.96 -8.19
N THR A 403 13.82 13.75 -8.74
CA THR A 403 15.25 13.59 -8.47
C THR A 403 15.91 14.89 -8.02
N PHE A 404 16.94 14.70 -7.20
CA PHE A 404 17.73 15.77 -6.58
C PHE A 404 19.10 15.25 -6.15
N ASN A 405 20.02 16.16 -5.85
CA ASN A 405 21.33 15.83 -5.26
C ASN A 405 21.23 15.87 -3.73
N THR A 406 21.92 14.99 -3.04
CA THR A 406 22.03 14.98 -1.57
C THR A 406 23.48 15.04 -1.12
N LYS A 407 23.71 15.66 0.03
CA LYS A 407 24.95 15.54 0.80
C LYS A 407 24.86 14.33 1.74
N ASP A 408 26.00 13.90 2.25
CA ASP A 408 26.02 12.86 3.27
C ASP A 408 25.20 13.26 4.50
N GLN A 409 24.42 12.30 5.00
CA GLN A 409 23.46 12.45 6.09
C GLN A 409 22.40 13.55 5.86
N GLU A 410 22.14 13.96 4.62
CA GLU A 410 21.13 14.97 4.33
C GLU A 410 19.73 14.39 4.53
N LYS A 411 18.94 15.04 5.39
CA LYS A 411 17.55 14.68 5.65
C LYS A 411 16.63 15.37 4.64
N VAL A 412 15.89 14.57 3.88
CA VAL A 412 14.82 15.03 2.97
C VAL A 412 13.49 14.61 3.56
N LYS A 413 12.59 15.57 3.71
CA LYS A 413 11.28 15.38 4.31
C LYS A 413 10.17 15.47 3.28
N MET A 414 9.13 14.68 3.49
CA MET A 414 7.93 14.69 2.69
C MET A 414 6.70 14.52 3.56
N LYS A 415 5.66 15.32 3.33
CA LYS A 415 4.33 15.10 3.89
C LYS A 415 3.40 14.62 2.79
N VAL A 416 2.50 13.69 3.11
CA VAL A 416 1.56 13.11 2.15
C VAL A 416 0.18 13.07 2.78
N GLY A 417 -0.70 14.00 2.39
CA GLY A 417 -2.11 13.97 2.77
C GLY A 417 -2.91 13.18 1.75
N THR A 418 -3.90 12.41 2.24
CA THR A 418 -4.82 11.62 1.42
C THR A 418 -6.27 12.07 1.62
N SER A 419 -7.13 11.75 0.65
CA SER A 419 -8.57 11.99 0.71
C SER A 419 -9.33 11.06 -0.22
N LEU A 420 -10.53 10.65 0.17
CA LEU A 420 -11.49 9.98 -0.72
C LEU A 420 -12.40 10.99 -1.44
N ILE A 421 -12.38 12.27 -1.05
CA ILE A 421 -13.21 13.33 -1.62
C ILE A 421 -12.53 13.94 -2.85
N ASP A 422 -11.44 14.69 -2.66
CA ASP A 422 -10.73 15.37 -3.75
C ASP A 422 -9.31 15.83 -3.34
N ILE A 423 -8.57 16.41 -4.29
CA ILE A 423 -7.22 16.95 -4.08
C ILE A 423 -7.19 18.13 -3.10
N ALA A 424 -8.23 18.96 -3.08
CA ALA A 424 -8.29 20.11 -2.18
C ALA A 424 -8.47 19.66 -0.73
N GLN A 425 -9.31 18.64 -0.50
CA GLN A 425 -9.47 18.01 0.80
C GLN A 425 -8.20 17.28 1.24
N ALA A 426 -7.53 16.53 0.34
CA ALA A 426 -6.24 15.88 0.67
C ALA A 426 -5.18 16.90 1.13
N ARG A 427 -5.15 18.08 0.50
CA ARG A 427 -4.28 19.18 0.88
C ARG A 427 -4.67 19.79 2.23
N ALA A 428 -5.96 20.03 2.44
CA ALA A 428 -6.47 20.55 3.71
C ALA A 428 -6.13 19.60 4.87
N ASN A 429 -6.34 18.29 4.68
CA ASN A 429 -5.97 17.25 5.64
C ASN A 429 -4.47 17.32 6.00
N MET A 430 -3.60 17.45 4.98
CA MET A 430 -2.14 17.57 5.18
C MET A 430 -1.76 18.82 5.99
N GLU A 431 -2.35 19.97 5.64
CA GLU A 431 -2.05 21.26 6.27
C GLU A 431 -2.63 21.37 7.68
N GLU A 432 -3.75 20.69 7.96
CA GLU A 432 -4.35 20.59 9.29
C GLU A 432 -3.56 19.68 10.23
N GLU A 433 -3.29 18.43 9.81
CA GLU A 433 -2.69 17.43 10.70
C GLU A 433 -1.20 17.71 10.95
N PHE A 434 -0.47 18.15 9.92
CA PHE A 434 0.95 18.48 9.99
C PHE A 434 1.24 19.81 9.24
N PRO A 435 1.03 20.99 9.84
CA PRO A 435 1.15 22.29 9.15
C PRO A 435 2.59 22.63 8.74
N ASP A 436 3.58 22.27 9.55
CA ASP A 436 4.99 22.60 9.35
C ASP A 436 5.82 21.35 8.93
N PHE A 437 7.14 21.50 8.73
CA PHE A 437 8.07 20.40 8.44
C PHE A 437 8.88 19.98 9.68
N ASN A 438 8.24 19.95 10.86
CA ASN A 438 8.83 19.47 12.09
C ASN A 438 8.48 17.99 12.37
N PHE A 439 9.31 17.09 11.85
CA PHE A 439 9.11 15.63 11.97
C PHE A 439 9.04 15.17 13.44
N LYS A 440 9.92 15.69 14.32
CA LYS A 440 9.92 15.33 15.76
C LYS A 440 8.60 15.71 16.43
N LYS A 441 8.08 16.91 16.14
CA LYS A 441 6.78 17.36 16.65
C LYS A 441 5.63 16.46 16.19
N ALA A 442 5.64 16.04 14.92
CA ALA A 442 4.64 15.11 14.39
C ALA A 442 4.71 13.75 15.12
N VAL A 443 5.90 13.18 15.31
CA VAL A 443 6.09 11.92 16.05
C VAL A 443 5.57 12.05 17.49
N THR A 444 5.92 13.13 18.20
CA THR A 444 5.45 13.38 19.57
C THR A 444 3.94 13.57 19.64
N GLN A 445 3.34 14.25 18.66
CA GLN A 445 1.88 14.44 18.58
C GLN A 445 1.16 13.09 18.46
N VAL A 446 1.58 12.22 17.55
CA VAL A 446 0.95 10.90 17.33
C VAL A 446 1.24 9.97 18.51
N ALA A 447 2.43 10.03 19.12
CA ALA A 447 2.73 9.29 20.34
C ALA A 447 1.78 9.67 21.47
N GLY A 448 1.52 10.96 21.69
CA GLY A 448 0.58 11.43 22.71
C GLY A 448 -0.85 10.95 22.51
N VAL A 449 -1.30 10.77 21.26
CA VAL A 449 -2.60 10.15 20.96
C VAL A 449 -2.61 8.70 21.44
N TRP A 450 -1.61 7.90 21.06
CA TRP A 450 -1.55 6.49 21.46
C TRP A 450 -1.35 6.31 22.97
N GLU A 451 -0.55 7.13 23.64
CA GLU A 451 -0.42 7.05 25.10
C GLU A 451 -1.75 7.28 25.80
N LYS A 452 -2.56 8.23 25.31
CA LYS A 452 -3.90 8.46 25.85
C LYS A 452 -4.80 7.22 25.67
N GLU A 453 -4.74 6.58 24.50
CA GLU A 453 -5.54 5.39 24.18
C GLU A 453 -5.13 4.18 25.02
N LEU A 454 -3.82 3.93 25.12
CA LEU A 454 -3.29 2.81 25.90
C LEU A 454 -3.49 3.00 27.40
N ASN A 455 -3.46 4.24 27.89
CA ASN A 455 -3.70 4.57 29.29
C ASN A 455 -5.18 4.40 29.74
N MET A 456 -6.12 4.10 28.81
CA MET A 456 -7.50 3.79 29.19
C MET A 456 -7.60 2.53 30.07
N ILE A 457 -6.65 1.59 29.92
CA ILE A 457 -6.54 0.42 30.79
C ILE A 457 -5.12 0.33 31.36
N GLN A 458 -5.03 0.36 32.69
CA GLN A 458 -3.79 0.19 33.42
C GLN A 458 -3.73 -1.23 33.99
N VAL A 459 -2.66 -1.95 33.68
CA VAL A 459 -2.46 -3.32 34.15
C VAL A 459 -1.19 -3.45 34.99
N GLU A 460 -1.25 -4.31 36.00
CA GLU A 460 -0.09 -4.77 36.77
C GLU A 460 0.31 -6.17 36.27
N GLY A 461 1.61 -6.46 36.25
CA GLY A 461 2.13 -7.72 35.73
C GLY A 461 3.62 -7.64 35.42
N THR A 462 4.15 -8.71 34.83
CA THR A 462 5.52 -8.72 34.31
C THR A 462 5.64 -7.80 33.08
N GLU A 463 6.87 -7.49 32.66
CA GLU A 463 7.08 -6.69 31.45
C GLU A 463 6.57 -7.42 30.20
N ASP A 464 6.64 -8.75 30.17
CA ASP A 464 6.09 -9.58 29.09
C ASP A 464 4.56 -9.53 29.06
N ASP A 465 3.89 -9.60 30.22
CA ASP A 465 2.43 -9.45 30.31
C ASP A 465 1.98 -8.09 29.77
N LYS A 466 2.70 -7.02 30.12
CA LYS A 466 2.43 -5.67 29.60
C LYS A 466 2.69 -5.57 28.11
N ALA A 467 3.77 -6.19 27.60
CA ALA A 467 4.07 -6.24 26.17
C ALA A 467 2.95 -6.92 25.38
N ILE A 468 2.47 -8.07 25.85
CA ILE A 468 1.34 -8.78 25.24
C ILE A 468 0.08 -7.92 25.31
N PHE A 469 -0.25 -7.40 26.49
CA PHE A 469 -1.49 -6.64 26.71
C PHE A 469 -1.55 -5.35 25.88
N TYR A 470 -0.54 -4.49 25.97
CA TYR A 470 -0.55 -3.20 25.26
C TYR A 470 -0.41 -3.37 23.75
N THR A 471 0.29 -4.41 23.28
CA THR A 471 0.31 -4.75 21.85
C THR A 471 -1.06 -5.22 21.37
N ALA A 472 -1.76 -6.06 22.14
CA ALA A 472 -3.12 -6.49 21.81
C ALA A 472 -4.11 -5.31 21.85
N LEU A 473 -4.03 -4.45 22.87
CA LEU A 473 -4.88 -3.26 22.99
C LEU A 473 -4.70 -2.30 21.82
N THR A 474 -3.47 -2.12 21.33
CA THR A 474 -3.20 -1.33 20.12
C THR A 474 -3.98 -1.86 18.92
N LYS A 475 -4.01 -3.19 18.72
CA LYS A 475 -4.75 -3.83 17.61
C LYS A 475 -6.26 -3.60 17.69
N CYS A 476 -6.81 -3.48 18.89
CA CYS A 476 -8.22 -3.17 19.11
C CYS A 476 -8.61 -1.75 18.67
N PHE A 477 -7.66 -0.85 18.40
CA PHE A 477 -7.95 0.54 18.02
C PHE A 477 -7.61 0.86 16.56
N VAL A 478 -7.26 -0.15 15.77
CA VAL A 478 -6.89 0.01 14.35
C VAL A 478 -8.13 0.08 13.46
N ASN A 479 -9.05 -0.87 13.63
CA ASN A 479 -10.30 -0.96 12.90
C ASN A 479 -11.48 -0.86 13.90
N PRO A 480 -12.64 -0.31 13.50
CA PRO A 480 -13.01 0.12 12.14
C PRO A 480 -12.34 1.42 11.69
N ARG A 481 -12.37 1.66 10.38
CA ARG A 481 -11.75 2.84 9.75
C ARG A 481 -12.72 4.01 9.68
N ASN A 482 -12.29 5.18 10.10
CA ASN A 482 -13.02 6.43 10.00
C ASN A 482 -12.84 7.04 8.59
N LEU A 483 -13.95 7.28 7.88
CA LEU A 483 -13.96 7.87 6.52
C LEU A 483 -14.17 9.39 6.50
N ASN A 484 -14.20 10.02 7.67
CA ASN A 484 -14.60 11.42 7.80
C ASN A 484 -13.46 12.40 7.55
N GLU A 485 -13.79 13.42 6.77
CA GLU A 485 -12.90 14.46 6.27
C GLU A 485 -13.62 15.81 6.31
N GLY A 486 -13.22 16.69 7.23
CA GLY A 486 -13.80 18.03 7.33
C GLY A 486 -15.31 18.08 7.60
N GLY A 487 -15.85 17.08 8.34
CA GLY A 487 -17.29 16.96 8.62
C GLY A 487 -18.09 16.21 7.54
N ARG A 488 -17.43 15.81 6.45
CA ARG A 488 -18.00 15.10 5.31
C ARG A 488 -17.37 13.72 5.14
N TYR A 489 -17.94 12.90 4.27
CA TYR A 489 -17.32 11.65 3.83
C TYR A 489 -17.71 11.36 2.38
N PHE A 490 -16.83 10.66 1.67
CA PHE A 490 -17.20 9.99 0.42
C PHE A 490 -17.84 8.64 0.75
N SER A 491 -19.07 8.43 0.31
CA SER A 491 -19.82 7.20 0.53
C SER A 491 -19.42 6.12 -0.47
N PRO A 492 -18.96 4.95 -0.01
CA PRO A 492 -18.66 3.83 -0.90
C PRO A 492 -19.92 3.10 -1.40
N PHE A 493 -21.11 3.48 -0.94
CA PHE A 493 -22.37 2.81 -1.27
C PHE A 493 -23.13 3.48 -2.42
N ASP A 494 -23.17 4.81 -2.44
CA ASP A 494 -23.85 5.60 -3.48
C ASP A 494 -22.91 6.51 -4.29
N PHE A 495 -21.61 6.50 -3.96
CA PHE A 495 -20.55 7.23 -4.64
C PHE A 495 -20.72 8.76 -4.60
N GLN A 496 -21.38 9.28 -3.57
CA GLN A 496 -21.56 10.72 -3.35
C GLN A 496 -20.86 11.20 -2.08
N VAL A 497 -20.66 12.51 -1.99
CA VAL A 497 -20.13 13.16 -0.79
C VAL A 497 -21.30 13.58 0.09
N HIS A 498 -21.26 13.18 1.35
CA HIS A 498 -22.29 13.46 2.34
C HIS A 498 -21.70 14.15 3.56
N GLU A 499 -22.55 14.83 4.32
CA GLU A 499 -22.21 15.35 5.65
C GLU A 499 -22.43 14.26 6.71
N GLY A 500 -21.61 14.26 7.76
CA GLY A 500 -21.78 13.40 8.93
C GLY A 500 -20.70 12.34 9.09
N GLN A 501 -21.10 11.19 9.64
CA GLN A 501 -20.20 10.12 10.06
C GLN A 501 -20.29 8.94 9.08
N MET A 502 -19.14 8.36 8.75
CA MET A 502 -19.02 7.10 8.03
C MET A 502 -17.81 6.32 8.51
N TYR A 503 -18.02 5.01 8.71
CA TYR A 503 -16.98 4.07 9.07
C TYR A 503 -17.06 2.86 8.15
N THR A 504 -15.91 2.23 7.89
CA THR A 504 -15.78 1.00 7.10
C THR A 504 -14.83 0.02 7.79
N ASP A 505 -14.47 -1.08 7.12
CA ASP A 505 -13.64 -2.16 7.65
C ASP A 505 -14.26 -2.78 8.93
N LEU A 506 -15.59 -2.89 8.95
CA LEU A 506 -16.39 -3.45 10.03
C LEU A 506 -16.61 -4.96 9.81
N SER A 507 -15.71 -5.81 10.31
CA SER A 507 -15.92 -7.27 10.32
C SER A 507 -16.89 -7.68 11.42
N LEU A 508 -18.17 -7.32 11.28
CA LEU A 508 -19.16 -7.45 12.35
C LEU A 508 -19.37 -8.88 12.83
N TRP A 509 -19.15 -9.90 11.99
CA TRP A 509 -19.20 -11.29 12.41
C TRP A 509 -18.12 -11.61 13.46
N ASP A 510 -16.96 -10.94 13.42
CA ASP A 510 -15.90 -11.07 14.41
C ASP A 510 -16.06 -10.11 15.58
N THR A 511 -16.20 -8.83 15.26
CA THR A 511 -16.01 -7.75 16.22
C THR A 511 -17.16 -7.62 17.21
N PHE A 512 -18.35 -8.17 16.92
CA PHE A 512 -19.47 -8.16 17.86
C PHE A 512 -19.19 -8.93 19.16
N ARG A 513 -18.28 -9.91 19.11
CA ARG A 513 -18.03 -10.86 20.22
C ARG A 513 -17.33 -10.20 21.41
N SER A 514 -16.39 -9.29 21.14
CA SER A 514 -15.56 -8.68 22.18
C SER A 514 -15.08 -7.27 21.87
N LEU A 515 -14.79 -6.95 20.60
CA LEU A 515 -14.27 -5.63 20.24
C LEU A 515 -15.30 -4.51 20.43
N HIS A 516 -16.49 -4.64 19.84
CA HIS A 516 -17.54 -3.62 20.03
C HIS A 516 -18.02 -3.53 21.48
N PRO A 517 -18.20 -4.64 22.24
CA PRO A 517 -18.42 -4.56 23.68
C PRO A 517 -17.33 -3.78 24.44
N LEU A 518 -16.05 -3.98 24.10
CA LEU A 518 -14.95 -3.21 24.68
C LEU A 518 -15.07 -1.71 24.35
N TRP A 519 -15.40 -1.38 23.10
CA TRP A 519 -15.55 0.00 22.65
C TRP A 519 -16.74 0.71 23.30
N VAL A 520 -17.85 0.01 23.59
CA VAL A 520 -18.96 0.59 24.37
C VAL A 520 -18.49 1.06 25.75
N ILE A 521 -17.53 0.35 26.36
CA ILE A 521 -16.99 0.67 27.68
C ILE A 521 -15.95 1.79 27.59
N LEU A 522 -15.00 1.68 26.65
CA LEU A 522 -13.84 2.59 26.58
C LEU A 522 -14.10 3.85 25.75
N LYS A 523 -14.92 3.73 24.70
CA LYS A 523 -15.10 4.72 23.63
C LYS A 523 -16.60 4.86 23.24
N PRO A 524 -17.49 5.21 24.18
CA PRO A 524 -18.93 5.27 23.92
C PRO A 524 -19.33 6.30 22.85
N ASP A 525 -18.62 7.43 22.77
CA ASP A 525 -18.88 8.46 21.76
C ASP A 525 -18.48 7.97 20.35
N GLU A 526 -17.28 7.37 20.22
CA GLU A 526 -16.83 6.80 18.94
C GLU A 526 -17.74 5.62 18.52
N THR A 527 -18.24 4.85 19.48
CA THR A 527 -19.24 3.80 19.24
C THR A 527 -20.54 4.38 18.69
N THR A 528 -20.98 5.53 19.21
CA THR A 528 -22.17 6.24 18.70
C THR A 528 -21.94 6.71 17.26
N ASP A 529 -20.76 7.23 16.96
CA ASP A 529 -20.39 7.65 15.60
C ASP A 529 -20.33 6.47 14.62
N ILE A 530 -19.83 5.31 15.05
CA ILE A 530 -19.84 4.08 14.25
C ILE A 530 -21.28 3.65 13.93
N ILE A 531 -22.17 3.66 14.93
CA ILE A 531 -23.59 3.31 14.73
C ILE A 531 -24.24 4.28 13.76
N ASN A 532 -23.98 5.58 13.89
CA ASN A 532 -24.47 6.59 12.94
C ASN A 532 -23.92 6.35 11.52
N GLY A 533 -22.65 5.94 11.39
CA GLY A 533 -22.05 5.52 10.13
C GLY A 533 -22.77 4.32 9.51
N MET A 534 -23.09 3.29 10.31
CA MET A 534 -23.87 2.14 9.85
C MET A 534 -25.29 2.52 9.41
N LEU A 535 -25.94 3.43 10.13
CA LEU A 535 -27.26 3.95 9.75
C LEU A 535 -27.20 4.79 8.47
N ASN A 536 -26.11 5.51 8.24
CA ASN A 536 -25.89 6.24 6.99
C ASN A 536 -25.60 5.29 5.82
N ALA A 537 -24.89 4.19 6.05
CA ALA A 537 -24.67 3.15 5.04
C ALA A 537 -25.96 2.39 4.65
N TYR A 538 -26.92 2.29 5.58
CA TYR A 538 -28.22 1.66 5.32
C TYR A 538 -29.17 2.51 4.48
N LYS A 539 -29.10 3.84 4.65
CA LYS A 539 -29.91 4.80 3.87
C LYS A 539 -29.42 4.85 2.43
#